data_AF-A0A379AJL7-F1
#
_entry.id   AF-A0A379AJL7-F1
#
_cell.length_a   1.000
_cell.length_b   1.000
_cell.length_c   1.000
_cell.angle_alpha   90.00
_cell.angle_beta   90.00
_cell.angle_gamma   90.00
#
_symmetry.space_group_name_H-M   'P 1'
#
loop_
_entity.id
_entity.type
_entity.pdbx_description
1 polymer ?
#
loop_
_entity_poly.entity_id
_entity_poly.type
_entity_poly.pdbx_seq_one_letter_code
_entity_poly.pdbx_strand_id
1 'polypeptide(L)'
;MVISSPDYLYLDFPYEVNPLERGYYWGTRFNDERKIFGFAPDNLPQNAETSVDRDGNFFSAKSEKPWSGAYGISAQLWSETVRTDAQMEHMIYPRLFAVAERSWHRASWEQDYKAGQEYAGGKTHLVDQQARLNDWQRFANLLGQRELAKLDKAGIDYRLPVPGARIVDGILSMNVALPGVTLEYSLDKGTKLAALRCHQTTAGQRYGGNSLGEPRRAAHKPR
;
A
#
# COMPACT_ATOMS: atom_id res chain seq x y z
N MET A 1 16.70 8.22 -19.84
CA MET A 1 17.03 7.48 -18.59
C MET A 1 15.86 6.58 -18.25
N VAL A 2 16.08 5.30 -17.92
CA VAL A 2 15.04 4.45 -17.35
C VAL A 2 15.12 4.55 -15.83
N ILE A 3 14.04 4.97 -15.18
CA ILE A 3 13.97 5.14 -13.73
C ILE A 3 13.80 3.77 -13.07
N SER A 4 14.70 3.44 -12.15
CA SER A 4 14.76 2.16 -11.44
C SER A 4 15.18 2.36 -9.98
N SER A 5 14.66 3.41 -9.32
CA SER A 5 15.09 3.80 -7.98
C SER A 5 14.69 2.73 -6.94
N PRO A 6 15.63 2.17 -6.17
CA PRO A 6 15.37 1.05 -5.25
C PRO A 6 14.45 1.42 -4.09
N ASP A 7 14.48 2.68 -3.68
CA ASP A 7 13.62 3.24 -2.65
C ASP A 7 12.14 3.34 -3.05
N TYR A 8 11.76 2.94 -4.27
CA TYR A 8 10.36 2.78 -4.70
C TYR A 8 10.13 1.51 -5.51
N LEU A 9 10.99 1.20 -6.48
CA LEU A 9 10.71 0.27 -7.58
C LEU A 9 11.34 -1.12 -7.40
N TYR A 10 12.02 -1.37 -6.29
CA TYR A 10 12.53 -2.69 -5.95
C TYR A 10 11.43 -3.47 -5.22
N LEU A 11 10.90 -4.46 -5.93
CA LEU A 11 9.82 -5.35 -5.49
C LEU A 11 10.37 -6.57 -4.75
N ASP A 12 11.67 -6.64 -4.47
CA ASP A 12 12.26 -7.57 -3.49
C ASP A 12 12.28 -6.97 -2.08
N PHE A 13 11.86 -5.71 -1.92
CA PHE A 13 11.75 -5.07 -0.60
C PHE A 13 10.39 -5.33 0.07
N PRO A 14 10.31 -5.31 1.41
CA PRO A 14 9.06 -5.54 2.14
C PRO A 14 7.92 -4.64 1.71
N TYR A 15 6.68 -5.11 1.89
CA TYR A 15 5.51 -4.24 1.75
C TYR A 15 5.31 -3.32 2.95
N GLU A 16 5.66 -3.77 4.16
CA GLU A 16 5.52 -2.99 5.38
C GLU A 16 6.69 -3.25 6.33
N VAL A 17 6.85 -2.37 7.34
CA VAL A 17 7.89 -2.52 8.35
C VAL A 17 7.41 -3.50 9.42
N ASN A 18 7.55 -4.79 9.14
CA ASN A 18 7.21 -5.89 10.02
C ASN A 18 8.31 -6.96 9.93
N PRO A 19 8.87 -7.45 11.06
CA PRO A 19 9.95 -8.44 11.01
C PRO A 19 9.56 -9.79 10.38
N LEU A 20 8.26 -10.04 10.20
CA LEU A 20 7.74 -11.23 9.53
C LEU A 20 7.57 -11.05 8.02
N GLU A 21 7.71 -9.82 7.50
CA GLU A 21 7.66 -9.56 6.06
C GLU A 21 8.91 -10.08 5.35
N ARG A 22 8.73 -10.50 4.10
CA ARG A 22 9.82 -10.96 3.24
C ARG A 22 10.51 -9.78 2.59
N GLY A 23 11.82 -9.91 2.38
CA GLY A 23 12.58 -9.06 1.46
C GLY A 23 13.85 -8.49 2.05
N TYR A 24 14.70 -7.98 1.16
CA TYR A 24 15.83 -7.13 1.55
C TYR A 24 15.38 -5.68 1.73
N TYR A 25 16.20 -4.83 2.34
CA TYR A 25 15.74 -3.50 2.75
C TYR A 25 16.89 -2.47 2.78
N TRP A 26 17.91 -2.69 1.96
CA TRP A 26 19.10 -1.86 1.98
C TRP A 26 18.82 -0.44 1.46
N GLY A 27 17.92 -0.29 0.48
CA GLY A 27 17.56 1.01 -0.13
C GLY A 27 16.41 1.73 0.58
N THR A 28 15.45 0.98 1.13
CA THR A 28 14.36 1.52 1.95
C THR A 28 13.74 0.39 2.78
N ARG A 29 12.96 0.73 3.81
CA ARG A 29 12.38 -0.26 4.73
C ARG A 29 11.12 -0.95 4.20
N PHE A 30 10.40 -0.31 3.29
CA PHE A 30 9.21 -0.87 2.66
C PHE A 30 8.85 -0.15 1.36
N ASN A 31 8.16 -0.85 0.45
CA ASN A 31 7.56 -0.37 -0.79
C ASN A 31 6.16 -0.99 -0.98
N ASP A 32 5.15 -0.47 -0.26
CA ASP A 32 3.76 -0.88 -0.48
C ASP A 32 3.18 -0.32 -1.79
N GLU A 33 1.99 -0.78 -2.14
CA GLU A 33 1.23 -0.33 -3.30
C GLU A 33 1.06 1.20 -3.30
N ARG A 34 0.81 1.78 -2.12
CA ARG A 34 0.58 3.22 -1.96
C ARG A 34 1.83 4.05 -2.22
N LYS A 35 2.97 3.62 -1.68
CA LYS A 35 4.24 4.31 -1.86
C LYS A 35 4.69 4.28 -3.31
N ILE A 36 4.55 3.13 -3.98
CA ILE A 36 4.85 3.00 -5.42
C ILE A 36 3.90 3.86 -6.25
N PHE A 37 2.60 3.79 -6.00
CA PHE A 37 1.60 4.59 -6.74
C PHE A 37 1.88 6.09 -6.62
N GLY A 38 2.35 6.50 -5.46
CA GLY A 38 2.61 7.89 -5.15
C GLY A 38 4.02 8.37 -5.49
N PHE A 39 4.82 7.57 -6.22
CA PHE A 39 6.12 7.95 -6.76
C PHE A 39 5.95 8.83 -7.99
N ALA A 40 6.72 9.92 -8.06
CA ALA A 40 6.79 10.82 -9.21
C ALA A 40 8.12 10.65 -9.95
N PRO A 41 8.16 9.81 -11.00
CA PRO A 41 9.38 9.40 -11.68
C PRO A 41 10.03 10.53 -12.48
N ASP A 42 9.24 11.48 -12.98
CA ASP A 42 9.72 12.52 -13.89
C ASP A 42 10.01 13.87 -13.21
N ASN A 43 9.77 13.94 -11.90
CA ASN A 43 10.15 15.07 -11.04
C ASN A 43 10.68 14.54 -9.70
N LEU A 44 11.84 13.89 -9.72
CA LEU A 44 12.40 13.20 -8.56
C LEU A 44 12.45 14.04 -7.27
N PRO A 45 12.77 15.36 -7.28
CA PRO A 45 12.77 16.17 -6.07
C PRO A 45 11.43 16.20 -5.32
N GLN A 46 10.29 16.17 -6.02
CA GLN A 46 8.99 16.29 -5.35
C GLN A 46 8.70 15.16 -4.37
N ASN A 47 9.36 14.01 -4.55
CA ASN A 47 9.14 12.86 -3.70
C ASN A 47 9.50 13.13 -2.23
N ALA A 48 10.36 14.12 -1.95
CA ALA A 48 10.72 14.58 -0.61
C ALA A 48 9.52 15.03 0.25
N GLU A 49 8.44 15.53 -0.36
CA GLU A 49 7.21 15.89 0.35
C GLU A 49 6.26 14.70 0.55
N THR A 50 6.46 13.61 -0.18
CA THR A 50 5.47 12.52 -0.29
C THR A 50 5.97 11.17 0.24
N SER A 51 7.21 11.12 0.70
CA SER A 51 7.85 9.94 1.26
C SER A 51 8.86 10.31 2.35
N VAL A 52 9.45 9.29 2.94
CA VAL A 52 10.52 9.38 3.93
C VAL A 52 11.68 8.52 3.47
N ASP A 53 12.87 8.78 4.03
CA ASP A 53 14.05 7.98 3.77
C ASP A 53 13.93 6.56 4.37
N ARG A 54 14.99 5.75 4.21
CA ARG A 54 15.02 4.37 4.69
C ARG A 54 14.81 4.24 6.21
N ASP A 55 15.14 5.26 6.99
CA ASP A 55 15.09 5.28 8.45
C ASP A 55 13.81 5.99 8.96
N GLY A 56 12.94 6.41 8.03
CA GLY A 56 11.66 7.06 8.34
C GLY A 56 11.77 8.57 8.53
N ASN A 57 12.90 9.18 8.17
CA ASN A 57 13.11 10.62 8.34
C ASN A 57 12.66 11.40 7.10
N PHE A 58 12.22 12.63 7.32
CA PHE A 58 12.07 13.59 6.24
C PHE A 58 13.43 13.93 5.62
N PHE A 59 13.43 14.17 4.31
CA PHE A 59 14.61 14.62 3.56
C PHE A 59 14.25 15.86 2.72
N SER A 60 15.28 16.53 2.22
CA SER A 60 15.14 17.60 1.21
C SER A 60 15.71 17.13 -0.12
N ALA A 61 15.13 17.59 -1.21
CA ALA A 61 15.64 17.35 -2.55
C ALA A 61 15.49 18.59 -3.44
N LYS A 62 16.53 18.86 -4.21
CA LYS A 62 16.64 19.99 -5.15
C LYS A 62 17.65 19.62 -6.23
N SER A 63 17.46 20.15 -7.44
CA SER A 63 18.47 20.12 -8.50
C SER A 63 18.48 21.43 -9.25
N GLU A 64 19.68 21.94 -9.58
CA GLU A 64 19.88 23.10 -10.46
C GLU A 64 20.08 22.68 -11.92
N LYS A 65 20.27 21.38 -12.17
CA LYS A 65 20.59 20.87 -13.51
C LYS A 65 19.36 20.84 -14.40
N PRO A 66 19.48 21.08 -15.71
CA PRO A 66 18.39 20.83 -16.63
C PRO A 66 17.98 19.35 -16.60
N TRP A 67 16.67 19.09 -16.76
CA TRP A 67 16.10 17.75 -16.84
C TRP A 67 15.25 17.65 -18.11
N SER A 68 15.63 16.72 -19.01
CA SER A 68 14.93 16.52 -20.29
C SER A 68 13.83 15.46 -20.23
N GLY A 69 13.57 14.89 -19.05
CA GLY A 69 12.57 13.86 -18.86
C GLY A 69 13.13 12.43 -18.77
N ALA A 70 12.38 11.56 -18.10
CA ALA A 70 12.60 10.13 -18.08
C ALA A 70 12.16 9.51 -19.41
N TYR A 71 12.86 8.47 -19.84
CA TYR A 71 12.45 7.66 -21.01
C TYR A 71 11.41 6.61 -20.63
N GLY A 72 11.46 6.14 -19.38
CA GLY A 72 10.53 5.14 -18.88
C GLY A 72 10.86 4.75 -17.45
N ILE A 73 10.12 3.77 -16.95
CA ILE A 73 10.22 3.23 -15.59
C ILE A 73 10.38 1.73 -15.70
N SER A 74 11.18 1.14 -14.81
CA SER A 74 11.26 -0.30 -14.63
C SER A 74 11.22 -0.61 -13.14
N ALA A 75 10.38 -1.57 -12.76
CA ALA A 75 10.48 -2.21 -11.45
C ALA A 75 11.33 -3.48 -11.52
N GLN A 76 11.93 -3.85 -10.39
CA GLN A 76 12.88 -4.96 -10.30
C GLN A 76 12.41 -5.96 -9.25
N LEU A 77 12.55 -7.25 -9.53
CA LEU A 77 12.49 -8.28 -8.51
C LEU A 77 13.85 -8.99 -8.47
N TRP A 78 14.60 -8.75 -7.40
CA TRP A 78 15.77 -9.55 -7.06
C TRP A 78 15.37 -10.77 -6.23
N SER A 79 16.04 -11.90 -6.43
CA SER A 79 15.53 -13.21 -5.99
C SER A 79 16.32 -13.86 -4.85
N GLU A 80 17.14 -13.12 -4.11
CA GLU A 80 17.99 -13.68 -3.03
C GLU A 80 17.16 -14.40 -1.96
N THR A 81 16.03 -13.81 -1.59
CA THR A 81 15.09 -14.39 -0.61
C THR A 81 13.82 -14.95 -1.25
N VAL A 82 13.72 -14.95 -2.58
CA VAL A 82 12.55 -15.41 -3.34
C VAL A 82 12.89 -16.75 -3.97
N ARG A 83 12.49 -17.83 -3.30
CA ARG A 83 12.93 -19.21 -3.61
C ARG A 83 11.91 -20.04 -4.37
N THR A 84 10.68 -19.56 -4.48
CA THR A 84 9.57 -20.27 -5.13
C THR A 84 8.74 -19.29 -5.95
N ASP A 85 8.03 -19.79 -6.95
CA ASP A 85 7.19 -18.97 -7.84
C ASP A 85 6.09 -18.24 -7.04
N ALA A 86 5.45 -18.91 -6.08
CA ALA A 86 4.50 -18.26 -5.17
C ALA A 86 5.11 -17.11 -4.35
N GLN A 87 6.40 -17.17 -4.00
CA GLN A 87 7.09 -16.07 -3.32
C GLN A 87 7.35 -14.92 -4.30
N MET A 88 7.67 -15.23 -5.56
CA MET A 88 7.82 -14.23 -6.61
C MET A 88 6.49 -13.50 -6.83
N GLU A 89 5.40 -14.23 -6.96
CA GLU A 89 4.05 -13.68 -7.12
C GLU A 89 3.64 -12.81 -5.93
N HIS A 90 3.89 -13.27 -4.71
CA HIS A 90 3.63 -12.51 -3.48
C HIS A 90 4.40 -11.17 -3.47
N MET A 91 5.67 -11.20 -3.87
CA MET A 91 6.53 -10.02 -3.87
C MET A 91 6.19 -9.04 -5.01
N ILE A 92 5.69 -9.52 -6.15
CA ILE A 92 5.31 -8.69 -7.30
C ILE A 92 3.90 -8.12 -7.17
N TYR A 93 2.93 -8.95 -6.76
CA TYR A 93 1.52 -8.60 -6.77
C TYR A 93 0.98 -8.34 -5.37
N PRO A 94 0.12 -7.32 -5.18
CA PRO A 94 -0.52 -6.52 -6.24
C PRO A 94 0.20 -5.20 -6.56
N ARG A 95 1.34 -4.88 -5.94
CA ARG A 95 2.01 -3.58 -6.15
C ARG A 95 2.52 -3.33 -7.58
N LEU A 96 2.69 -4.37 -8.40
CA LEU A 96 2.96 -4.22 -9.83
C LEU A 96 1.88 -3.40 -10.56
N PHE A 97 0.62 -3.44 -10.12
CA PHE A 97 -0.42 -2.58 -10.70
C PHE A 97 -0.11 -1.09 -10.50
N ALA A 98 0.48 -0.71 -9.36
CA ALA A 98 0.87 0.66 -9.10
C ALA A 98 2.04 1.10 -9.99
N VAL A 99 2.97 0.17 -10.28
CA VAL A 99 4.04 0.39 -11.27
C VAL A 99 3.46 0.58 -12.67
N ALA A 100 2.54 -0.29 -13.09
CA ALA A 100 1.88 -0.20 -14.40
C ALA A 100 1.15 1.14 -14.56
N GLU A 101 0.45 1.56 -13.53
CA GLU A 101 -0.27 2.82 -13.50
C GLU A 101 0.68 4.03 -13.59
N ARG A 102 1.76 4.12 -12.79
CA ARG A 102 2.72 5.25 -12.90
C ARG A 102 3.61 5.21 -14.14
N SER A 103 3.83 4.05 -14.74
CA SER A 103 4.57 3.96 -16.00
C SER A 103 3.75 4.34 -17.22
N TRP A 104 2.42 4.27 -17.13
CA TRP A 104 1.51 4.61 -18.21
C TRP A 104 0.91 6.01 -18.09
N HIS A 105 0.51 6.40 -16.89
CA HIS A 105 -0.23 7.63 -16.63
C HIS A 105 0.60 8.60 -15.78
N ARG A 106 0.68 9.84 -16.25
CA ARG A 106 1.17 10.99 -15.47
C ARG A 106 -0.03 11.67 -14.80
N ALA A 107 -0.09 11.59 -13.47
CA ALA A 107 -1.19 12.13 -12.68
C ALA A 107 -1.09 13.66 -12.51
N SER A 108 -2.21 14.31 -12.17
CA SER A 108 -2.26 15.77 -12.02
C SER A 108 -1.43 16.32 -10.86
N TRP A 109 -1.13 15.47 -9.87
CA TRP A 109 -0.27 15.80 -8.72
C TRP A 109 1.23 15.60 -9.02
N GLU A 110 1.58 15.07 -10.19
CA GLU A 110 2.96 14.96 -10.69
C GLU A 110 3.38 16.27 -11.38
N GLN A 111 4.01 17.15 -10.61
CA GLN A 111 4.39 18.49 -11.06
C GLN A 111 5.47 18.43 -12.13
N ASP A 112 5.48 19.42 -13.03
CA ASP A 112 6.62 19.62 -13.92
C ASP A 112 7.89 19.89 -13.11
N TYR A 113 9.00 19.29 -13.53
CA TYR A 113 10.30 19.58 -12.95
C TYR A 113 10.66 21.06 -13.12
N LYS A 114 11.21 21.66 -12.06
CA LYS A 114 11.71 23.04 -12.04
C LYS A 114 13.10 23.08 -11.44
N ALA A 115 14.08 23.48 -12.25
CA ALA A 115 15.43 23.72 -11.76
C ALA A 115 15.40 24.77 -10.64
N GLY A 116 16.16 24.53 -9.57
CA GLY A 116 16.24 25.42 -8.43
C GLY A 116 15.16 25.20 -7.37
N GLN A 117 14.06 24.51 -7.67
CA GLN A 117 12.98 24.26 -6.71
C GLN A 117 13.39 23.21 -5.68
N GLU A 118 13.33 23.60 -4.39
CA GLU A 118 13.53 22.70 -3.26
C GLU A 118 12.19 22.17 -2.74
N TYR A 119 12.16 20.87 -2.50
CA TYR A 119 11.12 20.21 -1.74
C TYR A 119 11.75 19.68 -0.45
N ALA A 120 11.16 19.98 0.69
CA ALA A 120 11.64 19.58 2.00
C ALA A 120 10.50 18.94 2.80
N GLY A 121 10.64 17.64 3.10
CA GLY A 121 9.64 16.87 3.82
C GLY A 121 9.24 17.51 5.14
N GLY A 122 7.93 17.61 5.38
CA GLY A 122 7.37 18.23 6.58
C GLY A 122 7.54 19.75 6.68
N LYS A 123 8.11 20.41 5.66
CA LYS A 123 8.35 21.87 5.66
C LYS A 123 7.70 22.57 4.48
N THR A 124 7.92 22.09 3.26
CA THR A 124 7.29 22.64 2.07
C THR A 124 5.98 21.92 1.77
N HIS A 125 5.08 22.60 1.06
CA HIS A 125 3.74 22.12 0.72
C HIS A 125 3.42 22.45 -0.74
N LEU A 126 4.32 22.04 -1.63
CA LEU A 126 4.24 22.33 -3.06
C LEU A 126 3.39 21.28 -3.79
N VAL A 127 3.41 20.02 -3.33
CA VAL A 127 2.65 18.92 -3.95
C VAL A 127 1.19 18.94 -3.49
N ASP A 128 0.26 18.75 -4.41
CA ASP A 128 -1.17 18.59 -4.09
C ASP A 128 -1.43 17.20 -3.47
N GLN A 129 -1.25 17.13 -2.14
CA GLN A 129 -1.45 15.92 -1.35
C GLN A 129 -2.91 15.44 -1.37
N GLN A 130 -3.88 16.35 -1.54
CA GLN A 130 -5.30 15.98 -1.54
C GLN A 130 -5.67 15.31 -2.87
N ALA A 131 -5.21 15.84 -4.00
CA ALA A 131 -5.36 15.19 -5.30
C ALA A 131 -4.70 13.81 -5.31
N ARG A 132 -3.47 13.69 -4.77
CA ARG A 132 -2.76 12.41 -4.63
C ARG A 132 -3.51 11.41 -3.76
N LEU A 133 -4.06 11.86 -2.61
CA LEU A 133 -4.85 11.01 -1.73
C LEU A 133 -6.13 10.51 -2.41
N ASN A 134 -6.87 11.40 -3.06
CA ASN A 134 -8.11 11.06 -3.76
C ASN A 134 -7.84 10.05 -4.88
N ASP A 135 -6.73 10.21 -5.59
CA ASP A 135 -6.32 9.31 -6.67
C ASP A 135 -5.92 7.93 -6.15
N TRP A 136 -5.10 7.87 -5.11
CA TRP A 136 -4.78 6.64 -4.42
C TRP A 136 -6.04 5.92 -3.91
N GLN A 137 -6.98 6.64 -3.31
CA GLN A 137 -8.23 6.05 -2.81
C GLN A 137 -9.03 5.39 -3.93
N ARG A 138 -9.16 6.02 -5.10
CA ARG A 138 -9.83 5.41 -6.26
C ARG A 138 -9.09 4.17 -6.74
N PHE A 139 -7.77 4.26 -6.89
CA PHE A 139 -6.93 3.15 -7.33
C PHE A 139 -7.01 1.95 -6.37
N ALA A 140 -6.87 2.18 -5.06
CA ALA A 140 -6.92 1.13 -4.05
C ALA A 140 -8.29 0.43 -3.98
N ASN A 141 -9.40 1.19 -4.13
CA ASN A 141 -10.74 0.61 -4.22
C ASN A 141 -10.91 -0.22 -5.49
N LEU A 142 -10.40 0.25 -6.63
CA LEU A 142 -10.47 -0.48 -7.89
C LEU A 142 -9.66 -1.79 -7.83
N LEU A 143 -8.48 -1.76 -7.19
CA LEU A 143 -7.71 -2.96 -6.90
C LEU A 143 -8.52 -3.93 -6.04
N GLY A 144 -8.92 -3.51 -4.84
CA GLY A 144 -9.56 -4.37 -3.85
C GLY A 144 -10.94 -4.90 -4.26
N GLN A 145 -11.73 -4.12 -5.01
CA GLN A 145 -13.09 -4.50 -5.40
C GLN A 145 -13.17 -5.23 -6.76
N ARG A 146 -12.11 -5.16 -7.58
CA ARG A 146 -12.18 -5.65 -8.98
C ARG A 146 -10.94 -6.37 -9.47
N GLU A 147 -9.76 -5.79 -9.34
CA GLU A 147 -8.55 -6.34 -9.98
C GLU A 147 -7.99 -7.56 -9.23
N LEU A 148 -8.07 -7.59 -7.90
CA LEU A 148 -7.64 -8.77 -7.12
C LEU A 148 -8.42 -10.03 -7.50
N ALA A 149 -9.73 -9.90 -7.75
CA ALA A 149 -10.55 -11.01 -8.22
C ALA A 149 -10.12 -11.56 -9.61
N LYS A 150 -9.38 -10.79 -10.41
CA LYS A 150 -8.79 -11.28 -11.66
C LYS A 150 -7.49 -12.05 -11.40
N LEU A 151 -6.70 -11.64 -10.42
CA LEU A 151 -5.53 -12.40 -9.97
C LEU A 151 -5.95 -13.76 -9.39
N ASP A 152 -7.04 -13.78 -8.59
CA ASP A 152 -7.64 -15.03 -8.09
C ASP A 152 -7.99 -15.99 -9.25
N LYS A 153 -8.66 -15.46 -10.29
CA LYS A 153 -9.05 -16.24 -11.48
C LYS A 153 -7.86 -16.72 -12.30
N ALA A 154 -6.75 -15.99 -12.26
CA ALA A 154 -5.51 -16.36 -12.93
C ALA A 154 -4.66 -17.35 -12.10
N GLY A 155 -5.02 -17.61 -10.85
CA GLY A 155 -4.27 -18.50 -9.96
C GLY A 155 -2.94 -17.91 -9.49
N ILE A 156 -2.87 -16.58 -9.34
CA ILE A 156 -1.66 -15.86 -8.89
C ILE A 156 -1.68 -15.74 -7.36
N ASP A 157 -0.62 -16.15 -6.68
CA ASP A 157 -0.44 -16.07 -5.23
C ASP A 157 0.01 -14.67 -4.77
N TYR A 158 -0.84 -13.65 -4.96
CA TYR A 158 -0.54 -12.27 -4.57
C TYR A 158 -0.60 -12.06 -3.05
N ARG A 159 0.08 -11.00 -2.56
CA ARG A 159 0.02 -10.61 -1.15
C ARG A 159 -1.36 -10.01 -0.80
N LEU A 160 -2.01 -10.59 0.21
CA LEU A 160 -3.12 -9.93 0.89
C LEU A 160 -2.61 -9.06 2.05
N PRO A 161 -2.97 -7.75 2.11
CA PRO A 161 -2.56 -6.89 3.20
C PRO A 161 -3.22 -7.31 4.52
N VAL A 162 -2.44 -7.32 5.60
CA VAL A 162 -2.96 -7.56 6.95
C VAL A 162 -3.91 -6.42 7.35
N PRO A 163 -5.10 -6.70 7.93
CA PRO A 163 -6.01 -5.65 8.36
C PRO A 163 -5.44 -4.82 9.51
N GLY A 164 -5.66 -3.50 9.45
CA GLY A 164 -5.54 -2.64 10.63
C GLY A 164 -6.79 -2.78 11.49
N ALA A 165 -6.64 -2.88 12.81
CA ALA A 165 -7.77 -3.08 13.72
C ALA A 165 -7.60 -2.32 15.03
N ARG A 166 -8.72 -1.87 15.60
CA ARG A 166 -8.79 -1.31 16.95
C ARG A 166 -10.16 -1.55 17.56
N ILE A 167 -10.24 -1.56 18.90
CA ILE A 167 -11.51 -1.58 19.63
C ILE A 167 -11.84 -0.14 20.04
N VAL A 168 -13.04 0.32 19.68
CA VAL A 168 -13.57 1.64 20.07
C VAL A 168 -14.94 1.39 20.71
N ASP A 169 -15.12 1.83 21.94
CA ASP A 169 -16.39 1.67 22.68
C ASP A 169 -16.90 0.21 22.73
N GLY A 170 -15.97 -0.73 22.91
CA GLY A 170 -16.27 -2.18 22.94
C GLY A 170 -16.55 -2.81 21.58
N ILE A 171 -16.36 -2.06 20.49
CA ILE A 171 -16.65 -2.48 19.12
C ILE A 171 -15.36 -2.61 18.31
N LEU A 172 -15.18 -3.75 17.65
CA LEU A 172 -14.07 -3.97 16.72
C LEU A 172 -14.27 -3.15 15.44
N SER A 173 -13.34 -2.23 15.19
CA SER A 173 -13.24 -1.44 13.96
C SER A 173 -12.01 -1.91 13.19
N MET A 174 -12.18 -2.27 11.92
CA MET A 174 -11.09 -2.70 11.04
C MET A 174 -11.04 -1.87 9.77
N ASN A 175 -9.86 -1.76 9.17
CA ASN A 175 -9.63 -1.22 7.84
C ASN A 175 -8.55 -2.05 7.12
N VAL A 176 -8.33 -1.77 5.84
CA VAL A 176 -7.36 -2.47 5.02
C VAL A 176 -6.82 -1.56 3.92
N ALA A 177 -5.58 -1.80 3.48
CA ALA A 177 -4.90 -0.99 2.48
C ALA A 177 -5.61 -0.99 1.11
N LEU A 178 -6.28 -2.09 0.76
CA LEU A 178 -7.01 -2.29 -0.49
C LEU A 178 -8.50 -2.53 -0.20
N PRO A 179 -9.32 -1.46 -0.05
CA PRO A 179 -10.73 -1.61 0.30
C PRO A 179 -11.50 -2.44 -0.73
N GLY A 180 -12.32 -3.38 -0.25
CA GLY A 180 -13.06 -4.33 -1.09
C GLY A 180 -12.76 -5.78 -0.75
N VAL A 181 -11.60 -6.06 -0.15
CA VAL A 181 -11.30 -7.41 0.38
C VAL A 181 -12.14 -7.73 1.61
N THR A 182 -12.49 -9.01 1.77
CA THR A 182 -13.24 -9.47 2.94
C THR A 182 -12.35 -9.43 4.18
N LEU A 183 -12.87 -8.84 5.26
CA LEU A 183 -12.18 -8.80 6.56
C LEU A 183 -12.79 -9.83 7.49
N GLU A 184 -11.94 -10.63 8.12
CA GLU A 184 -12.34 -11.65 9.07
C GLU A 184 -11.61 -11.45 10.40
N TYR A 185 -12.24 -11.88 11.50
CA TYR A 185 -11.68 -11.86 12.84
C TYR A 185 -11.98 -13.15 13.59
N SER A 186 -11.20 -13.44 14.63
CA SER A 186 -11.41 -14.57 15.52
C SER A 186 -11.37 -14.11 16.98
N LEU A 187 -12.23 -14.70 17.81
CA LEU A 187 -12.24 -14.52 19.27
C LEU A 187 -11.65 -15.72 20.01
N ASP A 188 -11.20 -16.74 19.27
CA ASP A 188 -10.74 -18.04 19.77
C ASP A 188 -9.39 -18.45 19.17
N LYS A 189 -8.48 -17.46 19.05
CA LYS A 189 -7.09 -17.64 18.57
C LYS A 189 -6.98 -18.30 17.19
N GLY A 190 -7.90 -17.96 16.28
CA GLY A 190 -7.91 -18.42 14.89
C GLY A 190 -8.63 -19.76 14.69
N THR A 191 -9.29 -20.31 15.70
CA THR A 191 -10.04 -21.58 15.55
C THR A 191 -11.29 -21.39 14.68
N LYS A 192 -11.98 -20.26 14.83
CA LYS A 192 -13.12 -19.86 14.00
C LYS A 192 -12.95 -18.42 13.53
N LEU A 193 -13.20 -18.21 12.25
CA LEU A 193 -13.22 -16.90 11.62
C LEU A 193 -14.67 -16.45 11.42
N ALA A 194 -14.92 -15.17 11.72
CA ALA A 194 -16.16 -14.49 11.46
C ALA A 194 -15.89 -13.30 10.53
N ALA A 195 -16.66 -13.19 9.46
CA ALA A 195 -16.59 -12.04 8.57
C ALA A 195 -17.12 -10.78 9.28
N LEU A 196 -16.33 -9.71 9.22
CA LEU A 196 -16.78 -8.39 9.66
C LEU A 196 -17.77 -7.85 8.62
N ARG A 197 -19.06 -7.82 8.96
CA ARG A 197 -20.09 -7.26 8.09
C ARG A 197 -20.05 -5.73 8.19
N CYS A 198 -19.76 -5.08 7.07
CA CYS A 198 -19.86 -3.63 6.96
C CYS A 198 -21.35 -3.22 6.89
N HIS A 199 -21.84 -2.45 7.86
CA HIS A 199 -23.07 -1.67 7.64
C HIS A 199 -22.70 -0.52 6.68
N GLN A 200 -23.31 -0.54 5.49
CA GLN A 200 -23.10 0.49 4.46
C GLN A 200 -23.45 1.88 5.01
N THR A 201 -22.48 2.78 5.11
CA THR A 201 -22.73 4.22 5.03
C THR A 201 -21.55 4.91 4.34
N THR A 202 -21.91 5.81 3.44
CA THR A 202 -21.11 6.53 2.44
C THR A 202 -19.92 7.31 3.02
N ALA A 203 -18.89 7.47 2.18
CA ALA A 203 -17.73 8.37 2.28
C ALA A 203 -17.56 9.14 3.61
N GLY A 204 -16.65 8.62 4.44
CA GLY A 204 -16.09 9.34 5.58
C GLY A 204 -16.93 9.26 6.85
N GLN A 205 -17.04 8.08 7.48
CA GLN A 205 -17.15 7.96 8.94
C GLN A 205 -17.01 6.51 9.43
N ARG A 206 -16.81 6.38 10.74
CA ARG A 206 -16.43 5.19 11.53
C ARG A 206 -17.36 4.00 11.31
N TYR A 207 -16.79 2.79 11.36
CA TYR A 207 -17.52 1.53 11.25
C TYR A 207 -17.65 0.86 12.61
N GLY A 208 -18.90 0.61 13.04
CA GLY A 208 -19.22 -0.12 14.26
C GLY A 208 -19.89 -1.46 13.96
N GLY A 209 -19.35 -2.54 14.53
CA GLY A 209 -20.06 -3.82 14.74
C GLY A 209 -20.87 -3.82 16.05
N ASN A 210 -21.84 -4.71 16.16
CA ASN A 210 -22.77 -4.76 17.31
C ASN A 210 -22.08 -5.00 18.66
N SER A 211 -22.71 -4.43 19.70
CA SER A 211 -22.34 -4.49 21.12
C SER A 211 -22.15 -5.90 21.66
N LEU A 212 -21.21 -6.02 22.60
CA LEU A 212 -20.95 -7.15 23.48
C LEU A 212 -22.23 -7.77 24.04
N GLY A 213 -22.71 -8.83 23.38
CA GLY A 213 -23.68 -9.77 23.95
C GLY A 213 -22.93 -10.90 24.62
N GLU A 214 -23.20 -11.11 25.92
CA GLU A 214 -22.67 -12.21 26.73
C GLU A 214 -22.74 -13.57 26.01
N PRO A 215 -21.77 -14.48 26.25
CA PRO A 215 -21.83 -15.83 25.70
C PRO A 215 -23.03 -16.58 26.29
N ARG A 216 -24.07 -16.78 25.48
CA ARG A 216 -25.13 -17.75 25.80
C ARG A 216 -24.49 -19.13 25.92
N ARG A 217 -24.50 -19.66 27.15
CA ARG A 217 -24.24 -21.07 27.45
C ARG A 217 -25.17 -21.94 26.61
N ALA A 218 -24.62 -22.64 25.63
CA ALA A 218 -25.28 -23.81 25.05
C ALA A 218 -24.90 -25.02 25.89
N ALA A 219 -25.83 -25.43 26.75
CA ALA A 219 -25.77 -26.71 27.44
C ALA A 219 -25.92 -27.84 26.42
N HIS A 220 -25.02 -28.83 26.47
CA HIS A 220 -25.35 -30.17 26.00
C HIS A 220 -24.91 -31.19 27.03
N LYS A 221 -25.90 -31.89 27.60
CA LYS A 221 -25.77 -33.01 28.53
C LYS A 221 -25.51 -34.30 27.74
N PRO A 222 -24.92 -35.32 28.39
CA PRO A 222 -24.38 -36.50 27.73
C PRO A 222 -25.41 -37.60 27.48
N ARG A 223 -25.15 -38.42 26.46
CA ARG A 223 -25.35 -39.87 26.44
C ARG A 223 -24.22 -40.51 25.66
#